data_AF-A0A2G2YWE8-F1
#
_entry.id   AF-A0A2G2YWE8-F1
#
_cell.length_a   1.000
_cell.length_b   1.000
_cell.length_c   1.000
_cell.angle_alpha   90.00
_cell.angle_beta   90.00
_cell.angle_gamma   90.00
#
_symmetry.space_group_name_H-M   'P 1'
#
loop_
_entity.id
_entity.type
_entity.pdbx_description
1 polymer ?
#
loop_
_entity_poly.entity_id
_entity_poly.type
_entity_poly.pdbx_seq_one_letter_code
_entity_poly.pdbx_strand_id
1 'polypeptide(L)'
;MQIIGPTRGGLEKINWKNAPFVASYNKFTIDACTWKNPYPACVSTTTQHWWDQYNAWHLSSKQKIDYAWVRRNFVVYNYCQDTLRNRYKPQECWLNPLD
;
A
#
# COMPACT_ATOMS: atom_id res chain seq x y z
N MET A 1 -12.28 2.44 29.89
CA MET A 1 -11.96 2.28 28.47
C MET A 1 -10.91 3.31 28.09
N GLN A 2 -9.66 2.89 27.85
CA GLN A 2 -8.55 3.81 27.61
C GLN A 2 -8.31 3.86 26.10
N ILE A 3 -8.49 5.04 25.49
CA ILE A 3 -8.18 5.24 24.07
C ILE A 3 -6.65 5.13 23.94
N ILE A 4 -6.18 4.07 23.28
CA ILE A 4 -4.79 3.90 22.85
C ILE A 4 -4.53 4.84 21.66
N GLY A 5 -3.43 5.60 21.71
CA GLY A 5 -3.07 6.51 20.62
C GLY A 5 -2.32 5.82 19.48
N PRO A 6 -2.16 6.44 18.31
CA PRO A 6 -1.49 5.80 17.17
C PRO A 6 0.04 5.78 17.29
N THR A 7 0.62 6.60 18.17
CA THR A 7 2.06 6.81 18.25
C THR A 7 2.70 5.86 19.25
N ARG A 8 3.88 5.32 18.89
CA ARG A 8 4.64 4.32 19.68
C ARG A 8 3.78 3.14 20.13
N GLY A 9 2.95 2.62 19.21
CA GLY A 9 2.15 1.42 19.45
C GLY A 9 1.08 1.57 20.55
N GLY A 10 0.56 2.77 20.79
CA GLY A 10 -0.46 2.99 21.83
C GLY A 10 -0.02 3.86 23.00
N LEU A 11 1.29 4.01 23.19
CA LEU A 11 1.87 4.61 24.40
C LEU A 11 1.66 6.13 24.46
N GLU A 12 1.66 6.79 23.31
CA GLU A 12 1.49 8.25 23.22
C GLU A 12 0.07 8.59 22.78
N LYS A 13 -0.66 9.30 23.67
CA LYS A 13 -2.04 9.73 23.43
C LYS A 13 -2.08 11.09 22.76
N ILE A 14 -3.17 11.34 22.04
CA ILE A 14 -3.45 12.64 21.42
C ILE A 14 -3.50 13.73 22.51
N ASN A 15 -2.73 14.80 22.33
CA ASN A 15 -2.85 16.01 23.14
C ASN A 15 -3.83 16.99 22.47
N TRP A 16 -5.07 17.00 22.94
CA TRP A 16 -6.15 17.83 22.38
C TRP A 16 -5.93 19.35 22.54
N LYS A 17 -4.99 19.79 23.39
CA LYS A 17 -4.60 21.21 23.43
C LYS A 17 -3.95 21.70 22.14
N ASN A 18 -3.46 20.78 21.31
CA ASN A 18 -2.83 21.08 20.02
C ASN A 18 -3.83 21.07 18.85
N ALA A 19 -5.13 20.93 19.13
CA ALA A 19 -6.16 20.99 18.10
C ALA A 19 -6.26 22.42 17.50
N PRO A 20 -6.68 22.56 16.23
CA PRO A 20 -7.15 21.51 15.33
C PRO A 20 -6.01 20.72 14.65
N PHE A 21 -6.22 19.42 14.44
CA PHE A 21 -5.35 18.59 13.59
C PHE A 21 -5.88 18.62 12.16
N VAL A 22 -5.15 19.26 11.24
CA VAL A 22 -5.62 19.49 9.86
C VAL A 22 -4.72 18.76 8.87
N ALA A 23 -5.34 17.95 7.99
CA ALA A 23 -4.70 17.37 6.81
C ALA A 23 -5.32 18.00 5.56
N SER A 24 -4.48 18.38 4.59
CA SER A 24 -4.91 19.01 3.34
C SER A 24 -4.64 18.10 2.15
N TYR A 25 -5.59 18.03 1.23
CA TYR A 25 -5.54 17.16 0.05
C TYR A 25 -5.83 17.98 -1.21
N ASN A 26 -5.17 17.65 -2.33
CA ASN A 26 -5.40 18.28 -3.63
C ASN A 26 -5.25 17.27 -4.77
N LYS A 27 -5.53 17.70 -6.02
CA LYS A 27 -5.32 16.93 -7.25
C LYS A 27 -6.03 15.56 -7.27
N PHE A 28 -7.31 15.55 -6.90
CA PHE A 28 -8.14 14.34 -6.97
C PHE A 28 -8.32 13.90 -8.43
N THR A 29 -7.57 12.87 -8.82
CA THR A 29 -7.65 12.26 -10.16
C THR A 29 -7.95 10.79 -9.98
N ILE A 30 -8.99 10.31 -10.67
CA ILE A 30 -9.38 8.91 -10.65
C ILE A 30 -9.40 8.42 -12.09
N ASP A 31 -8.44 7.60 -12.44
CA ASP A 31 -8.39 6.88 -13.71
C ASP A 31 -8.38 5.39 -13.37
N ALA A 32 -9.57 4.81 -13.38
CA ALA A 32 -9.81 3.47 -12.88
C ALA A 32 -11.04 2.86 -13.54
N CYS A 33 -11.11 1.54 -13.48
CA CYS A 33 -12.32 0.85 -13.88
C CYS A 33 -13.40 0.95 -12.79
N THR A 34 -14.49 1.66 -13.11
CA THR A 34 -15.61 1.81 -12.19
C THR A 34 -16.38 0.50 -12.08
N TRP A 35 -16.55 0.01 -10.84
CA TRP A 35 -17.32 -1.19 -10.54
C TRP A 35 -18.79 -1.09 -10.99
N LYS A 36 -19.31 -2.17 -11.58
CA LYS A 36 -20.73 -2.35 -11.90
C LYS A 36 -21.12 -3.79 -11.58
N ASN A 37 -22.32 -3.98 -11.04
CA ASN A 37 -22.87 -5.31 -10.75
C ASN A 37 -23.32 -5.97 -12.07
N PRO A 38 -23.05 -7.27 -12.33
CA PRO A 38 -22.26 -8.21 -11.52
C PRO A 38 -20.75 -8.08 -11.67
N TYR A 39 -20.27 -7.50 -12.77
CA TYR A 39 -18.88 -7.15 -13.00
C TYR A 39 -18.78 -5.98 -13.99
N PRO A 40 -17.72 -5.16 -13.91
CA PRO A 40 -17.55 -4.02 -14.81
C PRO A 40 -16.98 -4.44 -16.17
N ALA A 41 -17.29 -3.69 -17.23
CA ALA A 41 -16.93 -4.08 -18.61
C ALA A 41 -15.41 -4.23 -18.83
N CYS A 42 -14.59 -3.45 -18.12
CA CYS A 42 -13.13 -3.47 -18.26
C CYS A 42 -12.49 -4.82 -17.88
N VAL A 43 -13.16 -5.68 -17.10
CA VAL A 43 -12.59 -6.99 -16.71
C VAL A 43 -12.58 -7.97 -17.87
N SER A 44 -13.37 -7.70 -18.91
CA SER A 44 -13.46 -8.50 -20.12
C SER A 44 -12.60 -7.93 -21.25
N THR A 45 -11.81 -6.90 -20.97
CA THR A 45 -10.93 -6.26 -21.94
C THR A 45 -9.51 -6.31 -21.41
N THR A 46 -8.59 -6.87 -22.18
CA THR A 46 -7.15 -6.80 -21.90
C THR A 46 -6.54 -5.79 -22.86
N THR A 47 -5.53 -5.06 -22.39
CA THR A 47 -4.75 -4.06 -23.13
C THR A 47 -5.56 -2.88 -23.68
N GLN A 48 -6.72 -2.56 -23.11
CA GLN A 48 -7.50 -1.38 -23.51
C GLN A 48 -7.24 -0.16 -22.63
N HIS A 49 -6.65 -0.34 -21.47
CA HIS A 49 -6.26 0.72 -20.56
C HIS A 49 -4.74 0.81 -20.47
N TRP A 50 -4.18 1.83 -19.81
CA TRP A 50 -2.72 1.90 -19.70
C TRP A 50 -2.19 0.95 -18.61
N TRP A 51 -2.98 0.66 -17.58
CA TRP A 51 -2.59 -0.16 -16.43
C TRP A 51 -2.64 -1.68 -16.68
N ASP A 52 -3.32 -2.12 -17.74
CA ASP A 52 -3.44 -3.53 -18.13
C ASP A 52 -2.55 -3.90 -19.33
N GLN A 53 -1.66 -3.00 -19.75
CA GLN A 53 -0.64 -3.26 -20.77
C GLN A 53 0.48 -4.17 -20.23
N TYR A 54 1.11 -4.96 -21.10
CA TYR A 54 2.18 -5.88 -20.72
C TYR A 54 3.35 -5.22 -19.96
N ASN A 55 3.69 -3.98 -20.32
CA ASN A 55 4.75 -3.22 -19.64
C ASN A 55 4.34 -2.71 -18.24
N ALA A 56 3.05 -2.72 -17.91
CA ALA A 56 2.52 -2.34 -16.59
C ALA A 56 2.39 -3.53 -15.62
N TRP A 57 2.54 -4.78 -16.11
CA TRP A 57 2.41 -5.98 -15.28
C TRP A 57 3.60 -6.17 -14.33
N HIS A 58 4.74 -5.58 -14.64
CA HIS A 58 5.95 -5.66 -13.85
C HIS A 58 6.58 -4.29 -13.67
N LEU A 59 7.27 -4.11 -12.54
CA LEU A 59 8.12 -2.95 -12.34
C LEU A 59 9.29 -2.97 -13.32
N SER A 60 9.61 -1.81 -13.88
CA SER A 60 10.88 -1.61 -14.60
C SER A 60 12.08 -1.84 -13.68
N SER A 61 13.25 -2.13 -14.25
CA SER A 61 14.48 -2.33 -13.48
C SER A 61 14.81 -1.15 -12.56
N LYS A 62 14.54 0.09 -13.01
CA LYS A 62 14.74 1.28 -12.18
C LYS A 62 13.77 1.34 -11.01
N GLN A 63 12.48 1.06 -11.23
CA GLN A 63 11.49 1.02 -10.16
C GLN A 63 11.81 -0.08 -9.12
N LYS A 64 12.34 -1.23 -9.55
CA LYS A 64 12.82 -2.28 -8.63
C LYS A 64 13.96 -1.76 -7.74
N ILE A 65 14.93 -1.03 -8.30
CA ILE A 65 16.03 -0.42 -7.52
C ILE A 65 15.48 0.59 -6.50
N ASP A 66 14.60 1.48 -6.92
CA ASP A 66 14.01 2.50 -6.05
C ASP A 66 13.18 1.84 -4.91
N TYR A 67 12.42 0.78 -5.23
CA TYR A 67 11.71 -0.04 -4.24
C TYR A 67 12.65 -0.71 -3.23
N ALA A 68 13.75 -1.33 -3.70
CA ALA A 68 14.74 -1.96 -2.83
C ALA A 68 15.37 -0.94 -1.88
N TRP A 69 15.65 0.27 -2.35
CA TRP A 69 16.23 1.33 -1.53
C TRP A 69 15.27 1.80 -0.43
N VAL A 70 13.99 2.01 -0.75
CA VAL A 70 12.98 2.37 0.28
C VAL A 70 12.87 1.26 1.32
N ARG A 71 12.82 -0.01 0.90
CA ARG A 71 12.75 -1.15 1.81
C ARG A 71 13.94 -1.25 2.75
N ARG A 72 15.15 -0.95 2.27
CA ARG A 72 16.38 -1.00 3.08
C ARG A 72 16.49 0.16 4.07
N ASN A 73 15.98 1.34 3.71
CA ASN A 73 16.30 2.58 4.45
C ASN A 73 15.13 3.17 5.26
N PHE A 74 13.87 2.92 4.89
CA PHE A 74 12.72 3.64 5.48
C PHE A 74 11.62 2.73 6.06
N VAL A 75 11.60 1.45 5.71
CA VAL A 75 10.56 0.54 6.22
C VAL A 75 10.85 0.17 7.67
N VAL A 76 10.01 0.66 8.59
CA VAL A 76 10.11 0.40 10.04
C VAL A 76 9.23 -0.75 10.52
N TYR A 77 8.27 -1.21 9.71
CA TYR A 77 7.43 -2.37 9.99
C TYR A 77 7.06 -3.10 8.69
N ASN A 78 7.09 -4.43 8.72
CA ASN A 78 6.76 -5.28 7.58
C ASN A 78 6.10 -6.58 8.06
N TYR A 79 4.80 -6.75 7.77
CA TYR A 79 4.04 -7.93 8.21
C TYR A 79 4.60 -9.24 7.65
N CYS A 80 5.22 -9.23 6.46
CA CYS A 80 5.84 -10.42 5.88
C CYS A 80 7.03 -10.96 6.71
N GLN A 81 7.62 -10.13 7.57
CA GLN A 81 8.74 -10.47 8.45
C GLN A 81 8.34 -10.59 9.92
N ASP A 82 7.09 -10.28 10.24
CA ASP A 82 6.54 -10.34 11.60
C ASP A 82 6.13 -11.78 11.92
N THR A 83 7.09 -12.57 12.41
CA THR A 83 6.89 -13.99 12.77
C THR A 83 6.04 -14.17 14.03
N LEU A 84 5.94 -13.14 14.87
CA LEU A 84 5.09 -13.16 16.06
C LEU A 84 3.61 -13.09 15.67
N ARG A 85 3.28 -12.21 14.72
CA ARG A 85 1.93 -12.10 14.17
C ARG A 85 1.61 -13.24 13.20
N ASN A 86 2.54 -13.53 12.29
CA ASN A 86 2.36 -14.49 11.22
C ASN A 86 3.27 -15.70 11.46
N ARG A 87 2.74 -16.72 12.14
CA ARG A 87 3.47 -17.99 12.39
C ARG A 87 3.99 -18.60 11.08
N TYR A 88 3.21 -18.48 10.02
CA TYR A 88 3.60 -18.88 8.66
C TYR A 88 3.63 -17.64 7.78
N LYS A 89 4.68 -17.54 6.96
CA LYS A 89 4.83 -16.44 6.02
C LYS A 89 3.69 -16.46 4.99
N PRO A 90 2.93 -15.37 4.83
CA PRO A 90 1.85 -15.30 3.85
C PRO A 90 2.34 -15.59 2.42
N GLN A 91 1.49 -16.21 1.60
CA GLN A 91 1.89 -16.78 0.31
C GLN A 91 2.41 -15.70 -0.67
N GLU A 92 1.77 -14.54 -0.68
CA GLU A 92 2.14 -13.38 -1.47
C GLU A 92 3.53 -12.84 -1.11
N CYS A 93 3.98 -13.04 0.12
CA CYS A 93 5.29 -12.55 0.58
C CYS A 93 6.47 -13.36 0.00
N TRP A 94 6.20 -14.46 -0.72
CA TRP A 94 7.19 -15.17 -1.52
C TRP A 94 7.38 -14.56 -2.90
N LEU A 95 6.41 -13.76 -3.37
CA LEU A 95 6.55 -12.97 -4.57
C LEU A 95 7.38 -11.73 -4.23
N ASN A 96 8.67 -11.78 -4.47
CA ASN A 96 9.53 -10.62 -4.30
C ASN A 96 9.44 -9.75 -5.57
N PRO A 97 9.04 -8.47 -5.48
CA PRO A 97 9.00 -7.59 -6.66
C PRO A 97 10.37 -7.34 -7.30
N LEU A 98 11.46 -7.75 -6.62
CA LEU A 98 12.83 -7.67 -7.12
C LEU A 98 13.26 -8.88 -7.95
N ASP A 99 12.55 -10.01 -7.82
CA ASP A 99 12.71 -11.17 -8.71
C ASP A 99 12.07 -10.82 -10.08
#